data_AF-A0A285QVY7-F1
#
_entry.id   AF-A0A285QVY7-F1
#
_cell.length_a   1.000
_cell.length_b   1.000
_cell.length_c   1.000
_cell.angle_alpha   90.00
_cell.angle_beta   90.00
_cell.angle_gamma   90.00
#
_symmetry.space_group_name_H-M   'P 1'
#
loop_
_entity.id
_entity.type
_entity.pdbx_description
1 polymer ?
#
loop_
_entity_poly.entity_id
_entity_poly.type
_entity_poly.pdbx_seq_one_letter_code
_entity_poly.pdbx_strand_id
1 'polypeptide(L)'
;MPDTSEMPDTRELSETTEMPEVPEVVSAHTWVSAHLFYHGDQDAVIVGAVKPAVERLGRAGLVDGFFFLRYWEGGPHVRVRLRTRPEHVQEVRSVIEESAAELYRTLPSTSTLTEQAYAESAAGLAALERMADYDAVLHPDNSVAFIDYVPETAAFGTGRSLEAVEKQFMASSVLALELIARGRTPGQRAMDAFAMLAANRTVFTGILPELAYQARFMVESGGTAAELLGAPDFERHFEANKPQLRASLEQVWAATRGVALPDASVAGSWLRTVREANDTLVELELLGRLDAYPDFEAPADVLQHINHLVPQLIVERCTHLMCNRLGISLAQESHLRLLLTRTAFDLCAV
;
A
#
# COMPACT_ATOMS: atom_id res chain seq x y z
N MET A 1 84.56 6.43 -24.22
CA MET A 1 84.74 7.89 -24.07
C MET A 1 83.67 8.54 -24.96
N PRO A 2 82.84 9.43 -24.42
CA PRO A 2 81.51 9.06 -23.91
C PRO A 2 80.38 9.91 -24.53
N ASP A 3 79.12 9.46 -24.40
CA ASP A 3 77.96 10.28 -23.97
C ASP A 3 76.72 9.36 -23.79
N THR A 4 76.49 8.76 -22.62
CA THR A 4 75.50 9.14 -21.57
C THR A 4 74.07 9.42 -22.04
N SER A 5 73.22 8.38 -22.05
CA SER A 5 71.79 8.50 -21.73
C SER A 5 71.31 7.26 -20.96
N GLU A 6 71.47 7.28 -19.64
CA GLU A 6 70.79 6.34 -18.74
C GLU A 6 69.30 6.70 -18.65
N MET A 7 68.44 5.70 -18.90
CA MET A 7 67.01 5.79 -18.63
C MET A 7 66.77 5.71 -17.11
N PRO A 8 65.83 6.48 -16.53
CA PRO A 8 65.49 6.32 -15.14
C PRO A 8 64.51 5.16 -14.93
N ASP A 9 64.95 4.25 -14.07
CA ASP A 9 64.25 3.38 -13.10
C ASP A 9 62.73 3.63 -12.97
N THR A 10 61.92 2.71 -13.52
CA THR A 10 60.48 2.59 -13.23
C THR A 10 60.30 2.03 -11.82
N ARG A 11 60.21 2.92 -10.83
CA ARG A 11 59.69 2.57 -9.50
C ARG A 11 58.17 2.63 -9.51
N GLU A 12 57.57 1.46 -9.34
CA GLU A 12 56.16 1.28 -9.00
C GLU A 12 55.83 2.10 -7.74
N LEU A 13 54.90 3.05 -7.86
CA LEU A 13 54.16 3.60 -6.74
C LEU A 13 52.77 2.96 -6.77
N SER A 14 52.63 1.88 -6.02
CA SER A 14 51.35 1.31 -5.64
C SER A 14 50.72 2.20 -4.56
N GLU A 15 49.96 3.21 -4.97
CA GLU A 15 49.05 3.93 -4.07
C GLU A 15 47.65 3.34 -4.20
N THR A 16 47.39 2.29 -3.43
CA THR A 16 46.03 1.92 -3.04
C THR A 16 45.45 3.05 -2.22
N THR A 17 44.71 3.95 -2.88
CA THR A 17 43.88 4.94 -2.22
C THR A 17 42.71 4.19 -1.58
N GLU A 18 42.86 3.81 -0.30
CA GLU A 18 41.73 3.41 0.53
C GLU A 18 40.77 4.60 0.60
N MET A 19 39.61 4.43 -0.04
CA MET A 19 38.50 5.36 0.13
C MET A 19 38.10 5.35 1.62
N PRO A 20 37.93 6.52 2.25
CA PRO A 20 37.50 6.56 3.64
C PRO A 20 36.12 5.89 3.75
N GLU A 21 36.01 4.90 4.64
CA GLU A 21 34.73 4.33 5.09
C GLU A 21 33.80 5.48 5.45
N VAL A 22 32.72 5.63 4.68
CA VAL A 22 31.64 6.54 5.02
C VAL A 22 31.06 6.04 6.33
N PRO A 23 31.07 6.84 7.43
CA PRO A 23 30.52 6.37 8.68
C PRO A 23 29.06 6.01 8.46
N GLU A 24 28.74 4.74 8.73
CA GLU A 24 27.40 4.19 8.66
C GLU A 24 26.51 5.04 9.58
N VAL A 25 25.67 5.90 9.00
CA VAL A 25 24.73 6.71 9.77
C VAL A 25 23.73 5.71 10.34
N VAL A 26 23.97 5.28 11.58
CA VAL A 26 23.05 4.42 12.30
C VAL A 26 21.73 5.18 12.37
N SER A 27 20.74 4.71 11.61
CA SER A 27 19.41 5.29 11.61
C SER A 27 18.91 5.39 13.05
N ALA A 28 18.38 6.54 13.44
CA ALA A 28 17.84 6.75 14.78
C ALA A 28 16.68 5.79 15.12
N HIS A 29 16.12 5.14 14.10
CA HIS A 29 15.03 4.19 14.22
C HIS A 29 15.28 2.94 13.34
N THR A 30 14.72 1.82 13.78
CA THR A 30 14.67 0.55 13.05
C THR A 30 13.23 0.02 13.03
N TRP A 31 12.99 -1.02 12.24
CA TRP A 31 11.69 -1.66 12.11
C TRP A 31 11.71 -3.05 12.73
N VAL A 32 10.80 -3.31 13.67
CA VAL A 32 10.46 -4.69 14.07
C VAL A 32 9.33 -5.17 13.18
N SER A 33 9.59 -6.23 12.42
CA SER A 33 8.64 -6.82 11.48
C SER A 33 8.26 -8.22 11.91
N ALA A 34 6.96 -8.44 12.12
CA ALA A 34 6.38 -9.69 12.57
C ALA A 34 5.27 -10.15 11.61
N HIS A 35 5.30 -11.42 11.25
CA HIS A 35 4.31 -12.10 10.43
C HIS A 35 3.46 -12.97 11.36
N LEU A 36 2.20 -12.58 11.56
CA LEU A 36 1.25 -13.28 12.42
C LEU A 36 0.39 -14.21 11.55
N PHE A 37 0.79 -15.47 11.47
CA PHE A 37 0.12 -16.49 10.67
C PHE A 37 -1.21 -16.88 11.32
N TYR A 38 -2.29 -16.66 10.58
CA TYR A 38 -3.66 -16.89 11.02
C TYR A 38 -4.54 -17.16 9.80
N HIS A 39 -4.82 -18.43 9.54
CA HIS A 39 -5.45 -18.90 8.31
C HIS A 39 -6.98 -18.67 8.29
N GLY A 40 -7.55 -18.14 9.37
CA GLY A 40 -8.94 -17.71 9.48
C GLY A 40 -9.16 -16.24 9.08
N ASP A 41 -10.16 -15.60 9.68
CA ASP A 41 -10.42 -14.17 9.46
C ASP A 41 -9.35 -13.30 10.13
N GLN A 42 -8.54 -12.64 9.31
CA GLN A 42 -7.45 -11.78 9.77
C GLN A 42 -7.93 -10.51 10.48
N ASP A 43 -9.23 -10.15 10.43
CA ASP A 43 -9.80 -9.11 11.31
C ASP A 43 -9.58 -9.46 12.79
N ALA A 44 -9.59 -10.76 13.14
CA ALA A 44 -9.31 -11.24 14.50
C ALA A 44 -7.87 -10.94 14.94
N VAL A 45 -6.89 -11.08 14.03
CA VAL A 45 -5.48 -10.73 14.32
C VAL A 45 -5.31 -9.23 14.50
N ILE A 46 -5.94 -8.45 13.62
CA ILE A 46 -5.86 -6.99 13.64
C ILE A 46 -6.42 -6.43 14.95
N VAL A 47 -7.59 -6.92 15.39
CA VAL A 47 -8.25 -6.46 16.62
C VAL A 47 -7.67 -7.10 17.87
N GLY A 48 -7.37 -8.39 17.83
CA GLY A 48 -6.99 -9.19 18.99
C GLY A 48 -5.50 -9.23 19.31
N ALA A 49 -4.62 -8.96 18.34
CA ALA A 49 -3.17 -8.95 18.56
C ALA A 49 -2.51 -7.61 18.17
N VAL A 50 -2.77 -7.09 16.97
CA VAL A 50 -2.12 -5.86 16.48
C VAL A 50 -2.55 -4.64 17.29
N LYS A 51 -3.86 -4.42 17.45
CA LYS A 51 -4.40 -3.30 18.23
C LYS A 51 -3.84 -3.23 19.66
N PRO A 52 -3.94 -4.29 20.50
CA PRO A 52 -3.44 -4.22 21.87
C PRO A 52 -1.92 -4.03 21.94
N ALA A 53 -1.15 -4.67 21.05
CA ALA A 53 0.31 -4.51 21.01
C ALA A 53 0.70 -3.05 20.70
N VAL A 54 0.15 -2.48 19.63
CA VAL A 54 0.43 -1.10 19.21
C VAL A 54 0.03 -0.10 20.30
N GLU A 55 -1.15 -0.26 20.90
CA GLU A 55 -1.60 0.66 21.95
C GLU A 55 -0.73 0.56 23.21
N ARG A 56 -0.33 -0.64 23.63
CA ARG A 56 0.55 -0.85 24.79
C ARG A 56 1.92 -0.24 24.55
N LEU A 57 2.54 -0.53 23.40
CA LEU A 57 3.86 -0.03 23.04
C LEU A 57 3.86 1.50 22.82
N GLY A 58 2.81 2.03 22.19
CA GLY A 58 2.66 3.47 21.97
C GLY A 58 2.48 4.23 23.27
N ARG A 59 1.66 3.71 24.22
CA ARG A 59 1.51 4.30 25.57
C ARG A 59 2.82 4.29 26.37
N ALA A 60 3.67 3.29 26.16
CA ALA A 60 4.98 3.20 26.79
C ALA A 60 6.05 4.07 26.10
N GLY A 61 5.74 4.69 24.95
CA GLY A 61 6.72 5.49 24.19
C GLY A 61 7.81 4.66 23.51
N LEU A 62 7.57 3.36 23.33
CA LEU A 62 8.54 2.43 22.74
C LEU A 62 8.48 2.39 21.22
N VAL A 63 7.32 2.73 20.64
CA VAL A 63 7.08 2.80 19.20
C VAL A 63 6.48 4.16 18.87
N ASP A 64 6.90 4.76 17.77
CA ASP A 64 6.38 6.04 17.28
C ASP A 64 5.57 5.90 15.98
N GLY A 65 5.44 4.68 15.48
CA GLY A 65 4.76 4.39 14.24
C GLY A 65 4.58 2.89 14.02
N PHE A 66 3.54 2.52 13.30
CA PHE A 66 3.34 1.16 12.84
C PHE A 66 2.58 1.16 11.54
N PHE A 67 2.75 0.11 10.75
CA PHE A 67 1.82 -0.21 9.68
C PHE A 67 1.69 -1.72 9.55
N PHE A 68 0.60 -2.15 8.93
CA PHE A 68 0.33 -3.55 8.68
C PHE A 68 -0.23 -3.77 7.28
N LEU A 69 -0.13 -5.01 6.81
CA LEU A 69 -0.69 -5.50 5.55
C LEU A 69 -1.23 -6.92 5.76
N ARG A 70 -2.23 -7.30 4.96
CA ARG A 70 -2.66 -8.69 4.81
C ARG A 70 -1.85 -9.34 3.70
N TYR A 71 -1.42 -10.56 3.90
CA TYR A 71 -0.56 -11.23 2.93
C TYR A 71 -0.87 -12.72 2.82
N TRP A 72 -0.52 -13.31 1.68
CA TRP A 72 -0.87 -14.68 1.29
C TRP A 72 0.35 -15.61 1.14
N GLU A 73 1.53 -15.08 0.84
CA GLU A 73 2.77 -15.86 0.72
C GLU A 73 3.11 -16.55 2.04
N GLY A 74 3.49 -17.82 1.99
CA GLY A 74 3.66 -18.64 3.17
C GLY A 74 2.36 -18.96 3.95
N GLY A 75 1.18 -18.66 3.40
CA GLY A 75 -0.12 -18.82 4.06
C GLY A 75 -0.76 -17.49 4.47
N PRO A 76 -2.08 -17.45 4.73
CA PRO A 76 -2.75 -16.22 5.13
C PRO A 76 -2.20 -15.69 6.47
N HIS A 77 -1.70 -14.46 6.46
CA HIS A 77 -1.15 -13.81 7.64
C HIS A 77 -1.28 -12.28 7.61
N VAL A 78 -1.04 -11.66 8.77
CA VAL A 78 -0.88 -10.21 8.89
C VAL A 78 0.60 -9.89 9.10
N ARG A 79 1.18 -9.08 8.22
CA ARG A 79 2.52 -8.49 8.41
C ARG A 79 2.34 -7.20 9.20
N VAL A 80 2.90 -7.10 10.39
CA VAL A 80 2.94 -5.86 11.18
C VAL A 80 4.37 -5.39 11.32
N ARG A 81 4.59 -4.10 11.08
CA ARG A 81 5.89 -3.43 11.16
C ARG A 81 5.75 -2.28 12.14
N LEU A 82 6.61 -2.25 13.16
CA LEU A 82 6.62 -1.21 14.18
C LEU A 82 7.96 -0.48 14.14
N ARG A 83 7.90 0.84 14.07
CA ARG A 83 9.07 1.71 14.08
C ARG A 83 9.46 2.00 15.51
N THR A 84 10.70 1.70 15.85
CA THR A 84 11.22 1.76 17.21
C THR A 84 12.69 2.14 17.21
N ARG A 85 13.26 2.39 18.39
CA ARG A 85 14.70 2.57 18.54
C ARG A 85 15.40 1.22 18.72
N PRO A 86 16.67 1.08 18.29
CA PRO A 86 17.39 -0.19 18.40
C PRO A 86 17.37 -0.81 19.81
N GLU A 87 17.45 0.00 20.86
CA GLU A 87 17.44 -0.44 22.25
C GLU A 87 16.11 -1.07 22.70
N HIS A 88 14.99 -0.79 22.01
CA HIS A 88 13.66 -1.29 22.37
C HIS A 88 13.24 -2.53 21.57
N VAL A 89 14.05 -2.98 20.60
CA VAL A 89 13.68 -4.06 19.66
C VAL A 89 13.20 -5.32 20.39
N GLN A 90 13.92 -5.77 21.41
CA GLN A 90 13.56 -7.00 22.12
C GLN A 90 12.25 -6.85 22.89
N GLU A 91 12.01 -5.69 23.52
CA GLU A 91 10.77 -5.42 24.25
C GLU A 91 9.58 -5.35 23.29
N VAL A 92 9.75 -4.71 22.13
CA VAL A 92 8.72 -4.66 21.07
C VAL A 92 8.37 -6.07 20.58
N ARG A 93 9.37 -6.93 20.32
CA ARG A 93 9.15 -8.34 19.91
C ARG A 93 8.36 -9.10 20.97
N SER A 94 8.75 -8.99 22.25
CA SER A 94 8.06 -9.67 23.34
C SER A 94 6.59 -9.24 23.48
N VAL A 95 6.28 -7.95 23.33
CA VAL A 95 4.87 -7.50 23.40
C VAL A 95 4.03 -8.01 22.23
N ILE A 96 4.60 -8.15 21.03
CA ILE A 96 3.92 -8.74 19.88
C ILE A 96 3.65 -10.23 20.13
N GLU A 97 4.65 -10.98 20.59
CA GLU A 97 4.52 -12.41 20.93
C GLU A 97 3.46 -12.63 22.02
N GLU A 98 3.48 -11.83 23.11
CA GLU A 98 2.48 -11.89 24.17
C GLU A 98 1.06 -11.64 23.65
N SER A 99 0.90 -10.61 22.81
CA SER A 99 -0.42 -10.25 22.25
C SER A 99 -0.93 -11.31 21.27
N ALA A 100 -0.05 -11.88 20.45
CA ALA A 100 -0.39 -12.97 19.53
C ALA A 100 -0.72 -14.25 20.28
N ALA A 101 0.08 -14.63 21.28
CA ALA A 101 -0.17 -15.81 22.10
C ALA A 101 -1.51 -15.73 22.84
N GLU A 102 -1.89 -14.55 23.34
CA GLU A 102 -3.19 -14.32 23.96
C GLU A 102 -4.34 -14.53 22.97
N LEU A 103 -4.22 -13.98 21.75
CA LEU A 103 -5.19 -14.22 20.68
C LEU A 103 -5.28 -15.71 20.34
N TYR A 104 -4.17 -16.38 20.08
CA TYR A 104 -4.17 -17.78 19.65
C TYR A 104 -4.68 -18.72 20.75
N ARG A 105 -4.55 -18.35 22.02
CA ARG A 105 -5.14 -19.08 23.14
C ARG A 105 -6.65 -18.85 23.27
N THR A 106 -7.13 -17.64 23.01
CA THR A 106 -8.53 -17.24 23.24
C THR A 106 -9.44 -17.45 22.04
N LEU A 107 -8.90 -17.27 20.84
CA LEU A 107 -9.58 -17.41 19.55
C LEU A 107 -8.60 -17.97 18.49
N PRO A 108 -8.17 -19.24 18.62
CA PRO A 108 -7.33 -19.87 17.61
C PRO A 108 -8.06 -19.94 16.27
N SER A 109 -7.32 -19.75 15.18
CA SER A 109 -7.77 -20.14 13.86
C SER A 109 -8.03 -21.64 13.85
N THR A 110 -9.19 -22.02 13.33
CA THR A 110 -9.63 -23.41 13.12
C THR A 110 -9.66 -23.77 11.63
N SER A 111 -8.96 -23.00 10.80
CA SER A 111 -8.89 -23.20 9.36
C SER A 111 -8.35 -24.59 9.03
N THR A 112 -8.96 -25.24 8.04
CA THR A 112 -8.54 -26.55 7.54
C THR A 112 -7.65 -26.44 6.29
N LEU A 113 -7.03 -25.28 6.06
CA LEU A 113 -6.16 -25.06 4.91
C LEU A 113 -4.99 -26.04 4.95
N THR A 114 -4.92 -26.91 3.95
CA THR A 114 -3.84 -27.88 3.79
C THR A 114 -2.71 -27.30 2.95
N GLU A 115 -1.49 -27.84 3.08
CA GLU A 115 -0.35 -27.48 2.24
C GLU A 115 -0.65 -27.62 0.74
N GLN A 116 -1.37 -28.69 0.36
CA GLN A 116 -1.76 -28.91 -1.04
C GLN A 116 -2.73 -27.83 -1.54
N ALA A 117 -3.79 -27.54 -0.78
CA ALA A 117 -4.75 -26.51 -1.16
C ALA A 117 -4.12 -25.11 -1.21
N TYR A 118 -3.17 -24.85 -0.31
CA TYR A 118 -2.35 -23.65 -0.36
C TYR A 118 -1.52 -23.58 -1.64
N ALA A 119 -0.75 -24.63 -1.96
CA ALA A 119 0.09 -24.65 -3.16
C ALA A 119 -0.71 -24.42 -4.46
N GLU A 120 -1.91 -25.02 -4.56
CA GLU A 120 -2.81 -24.85 -5.71
C GLU A 120 -3.31 -23.40 -5.86
N SER A 121 -3.63 -22.74 -4.75
CA SER A 121 -4.11 -21.34 -4.76
C SER A 121 -2.99 -20.30 -4.87
N ALA A 122 -1.83 -20.57 -4.26
CA ALA A 122 -0.66 -19.71 -4.25
C ALA A 122 -0.11 -19.46 -5.66
N ALA A 123 -0.12 -20.47 -6.53
CA ALA A 123 0.30 -20.30 -7.93
C ALA A 123 -0.57 -19.29 -8.69
N GLY A 124 -1.89 -19.28 -8.43
CA GLY A 124 -2.80 -18.29 -9.03
C GLY A 124 -2.57 -16.88 -8.49
N LEU A 125 -2.34 -16.74 -7.19
CA LEU A 125 -2.04 -15.46 -6.55
C LEU A 125 -0.70 -14.88 -7.01
N ALA A 126 0.34 -15.71 -7.09
CA ALA A 126 1.64 -15.34 -7.63
C ALA A 126 1.55 -14.85 -9.08
N ALA A 127 0.76 -15.53 -9.92
CA ALA A 127 0.54 -15.12 -11.30
C ALA A 127 -0.19 -13.76 -11.39
N LEU A 128 -1.19 -13.53 -10.55
CA LEU A 128 -1.91 -12.25 -10.47
C LEU A 128 -1.00 -11.10 -10.03
N GLU A 129 -0.07 -11.36 -9.11
CA GLU A 129 0.90 -10.38 -8.61
C GLU A 129 2.19 -10.32 -9.43
N ARG A 130 2.29 -11.11 -10.51
CA ARG A 130 3.49 -11.23 -11.37
C ARG A 130 4.76 -11.60 -10.60
N MET A 131 4.61 -12.44 -9.57
CA MET A 131 5.72 -12.97 -8.78
C MET A 131 6.23 -14.29 -9.38
N ALA A 132 7.49 -14.30 -9.81
CA ALA A 132 8.16 -15.52 -10.28
C ALA A 132 8.67 -16.39 -9.13
N ASP A 133 9.13 -15.75 -8.05
CA ASP A 133 9.59 -16.36 -6.82
C ASP A 133 8.68 -15.95 -5.67
N TYR A 134 8.21 -16.92 -4.89
CA TYR A 134 7.41 -16.71 -3.68
C TYR A 134 7.61 -17.88 -2.71
N ASP A 135 7.37 -17.66 -1.42
CA ASP A 135 7.37 -18.72 -0.42
C ASP A 135 6.17 -19.65 -0.62
N ALA A 136 6.44 -20.82 -1.22
CA ALA A 136 5.45 -21.86 -1.43
C ALA A 136 5.23 -22.75 -0.19
N VAL A 137 5.99 -22.56 0.89
CA VAL A 137 5.87 -23.34 2.12
C VAL A 137 4.79 -22.72 3.00
N LEU A 138 3.72 -23.48 3.26
CA LEU A 138 2.69 -23.05 4.20
C LEU A 138 3.28 -23.03 5.62
N HIS A 139 3.39 -21.85 6.22
CA HIS A 139 3.81 -21.71 7.61
C HIS A 139 2.73 -22.23 8.56
N PRO A 140 3.10 -22.66 9.77
CA PRO A 140 2.13 -23.14 10.74
C PRO A 140 1.08 -22.08 11.08
N ASP A 141 -0.20 -22.47 11.11
CA ASP A 141 -1.27 -21.60 11.59
C ASP A 141 -1.05 -21.25 13.08
N ASN A 142 -1.64 -20.15 13.54
CA ASN A 142 -1.53 -19.67 14.92
C ASN A 142 -0.07 -19.50 15.37
N SER A 143 0.78 -18.95 14.50
CA SER A 143 2.22 -18.77 14.77
C SER A 143 2.68 -17.34 14.49
N VAL A 144 3.89 -17.02 14.96
CA VAL A 144 4.55 -15.73 14.72
C VAL A 144 5.94 -16.01 14.17
N ALA A 145 6.30 -15.34 13.09
CA ALA A 145 7.68 -15.29 12.60
C ALA A 145 8.15 -13.83 12.54
N PHE A 146 9.41 -13.59 12.90
CA PHE A 146 10.03 -12.28 12.72
C PHE A 146 10.90 -12.33 11.48
N ILE A 147 10.49 -11.59 10.47
CA ILE A 147 11.12 -11.52 9.16
C ILE A 147 11.40 -10.06 8.88
N ASP A 148 12.64 -9.73 8.54
CA ASP A 148 13.11 -8.35 8.40
C ASP A 148 12.30 -7.57 7.35
N TYR A 149 12.04 -6.31 7.67
CA TYR A 149 11.40 -5.42 6.70
C TYR A 149 12.42 -4.96 5.67
N VAL A 150 12.20 -5.34 4.42
CA VAL A 150 12.92 -4.81 3.26
C VAL A 150 12.03 -3.77 2.57
N PRO A 151 12.43 -2.49 2.52
CA PRO A 151 11.68 -1.47 1.79
C PRO A 151 11.65 -1.72 0.29
N GLU A 152 10.50 -1.51 -0.35
CA GLU A 152 10.31 -1.65 -1.79
C GLU A 152 10.84 -0.41 -2.55
N THR A 153 12.15 -0.18 -2.48
CA THR A 153 12.79 1.03 -3.02
C THR A 153 12.63 1.19 -4.54
N ALA A 154 12.47 0.10 -5.29
CA ALA A 154 12.15 0.16 -6.72
C ALA A 154 10.79 0.83 -6.98
N ALA A 155 9.78 0.52 -6.16
CA ALA A 155 8.43 1.04 -6.31
C ALA A 155 8.25 2.43 -5.69
N PHE A 156 8.93 2.71 -4.58
CA PHE A 156 8.71 3.91 -3.77
C PHE A 156 9.90 4.88 -3.72
N GLY A 157 11.01 4.56 -4.37
CA GLY A 157 12.24 5.33 -4.30
C GLY A 157 12.95 5.20 -2.95
N THR A 158 13.83 6.15 -2.66
CA THR A 158 14.61 6.19 -1.41
C THR A 158 14.45 7.54 -0.68
N GLY A 159 15.03 7.64 0.52
CA GLY A 159 15.05 8.88 1.32
C GLY A 159 13.66 9.49 1.50
N ARG A 160 13.51 10.78 1.17
CA ARG A 160 12.25 11.54 1.34
C ARG A 160 11.04 10.92 0.64
N SER A 161 11.24 10.20 -0.48
CA SER A 161 10.14 9.55 -1.20
C SER A 161 9.59 8.37 -0.39
N LEU A 162 10.48 7.49 0.05
CA LEU A 162 10.13 6.35 0.90
C LEU A 162 9.56 6.80 2.25
N GLU A 163 10.15 7.81 2.88
CA GLU A 163 9.65 8.38 4.14
C GLU A 163 8.21 8.91 4.02
N ALA A 164 7.89 9.58 2.91
CA ALA A 164 6.54 10.07 2.65
C ALA A 164 5.53 8.93 2.46
N VAL A 165 5.94 7.87 1.75
CA VAL A 165 5.12 6.66 1.55
C VAL A 165 4.92 5.89 2.85
N GLU A 166 5.98 5.69 3.65
CA GLU A 166 5.89 5.05 4.97
C GLU A 166 4.99 5.83 5.92
N LYS A 167 5.06 7.17 5.90
CA LYS A 167 4.12 8.03 6.63
C LYS A 167 2.67 7.76 6.22
N GLN A 168 2.42 7.62 4.92
CA GLN A 168 1.10 7.25 4.41
C GLN A 168 0.69 5.82 4.82
N PHE A 169 1.62 4.87 4.84
CA PHE A 169 1.36 3.51 5.33
C PHE A 169 0.95 3.53 6.79
N MET A 170 1.65 4.29 7.64
CA MET A 170 1.30 4.42 9.05
C MET A 170 -0.08 5.06 9.24
N ALA A 171 -0.35 6.16 8.54
CA ALA A 171 -1.65 6.82 8.61
C ALA A 171 -2.81 5.92 8.14
N SER A 172 -2.62 5.22 7.02
CA SER A 172 -3.61 4.30 6.46
C SER A 172 -3.86 3.09 7.37
N SER A 173 -2.83 2.58 8.04
CA SER A 173 -2.97 1.50 9.03
C SER A 173 -3.73 1.95 10.27
N VAL A 174 -3.51 3.16 10.78
CA VAL A 174 -4.32 3.71 11.88
C VAL A 174 -5.80 3.77 11.49
N LEU A 175 -6.10 4.32 10.31
CA LEU A 175 -7.48 4.44 9.82
C LEU A 175 -8.13 3.06 9.60
N ALA A 176 -7.42 2.12 8.97
CA ALA A 176 -7.93 0.76 8.75
C ALA A 176 -8.18 0.03 10.07
N LEU A 177 -7.25 0.13 11.03
CA LEU A 177 -7.40 -0.45 12.37
C LEU A 177 -8.65 0.09 13.07
N GLU A 178 -8.87 1.40 13.02
CA GLU A 178 -10.04 2.05 13.62
C GLU A 178 -11.35 1.57 12.99
N LEU A 179 -11.41 1.48 11.65
CA LEU A 179 -12.59 1.01 10.92
C LEU A 179 -12.91 -0.46 11.25
N ILE A 180 -11.90 -1.33 11.27
CA ILE A 180 -12.06 -2.75 11.58
C ILE A 180 -12.46 -2.93 13.06
N ALA A 181 -11.79 -2.24 13.98
CA ALA A 181 -12.09 -2.32 15.41
C ALA A 181 -13.50 -1.80 15.78
N ARG A 182 -14.08 -0.91 14.97
CA ARG A 182 -15.48 -0.46 15.09
C ARG A 182 -16.50 -1.46 14.55
N GLY A 183 -16.06 -2.59 13.99
CA GLY A 183 -16.95 -3.60 13.43
C GLY A 183 -17.58 -3.18 12.10
N ARG A 184 -16.91 -2.32 11.30
CA ARG A 184 -17.37 -1.99 9.95
C ARG A 184 -17.56 -3.27 9.14
N THR A 185 -18.76 -3.48 8.62
CA THR A 185 -19.06 -4.66 7.79
C THR A 185 -18.31 -4.61 6.47
N PRO A 186 -18.14 -5.75 5.77
CA PRO A 186 -17.47 -5.77 4.46
C PRO A 186 -18.07 -4.76 3.46
N GLY A 187 -19.39 -4.63 3.41
CA GLY A 187 -20.06 -3.64 2.54
C GLY A 187 -19.77 -2.19 2.94
N GLN A 188 -19.70 -1.88 4.23
CA GLN A 188 -19.31 -0.55 4.70
C GLN A 188 -17.85 -0.25 4.36
N ARG A 189 -16.94 -1.23 4.53
CA ARG A 189 -15.53 -1.10 4.13
C ARG A 189 -15.37 -0.90 2.62
N ALA A 190 -16.19 -1.57 1.81
CA ALA A 190 -16.21 -1.37 0.37
C ALA A 190 -16.66 0.06 -0.02
N MET A 191 -17.65 0.62 0.67
CA MET A 191 -18.07 2.01 0.47
C MET A 191 -17.02 3.02 0.98
N ASP A 192 -16.33 2.72 2.07
CA ASP A 192 -15.18 3.51 2.53
C ASP A 192 -14.05 3.50 1.48
N ALA A 193 -13.73 2.34 0.92
CA ALA A 193 -12.76 2.18 -0.17
C ALA A 193 -13.18 2.94 -1.44
N PHE A 194 -14.47 2.88 -1.82
CA PHE A 194 -15.03 3.69 -2.91
C PHE A 194 -14.79 5.18 -2.69
N ALA A 195 -15.07 5.68 -1.49
CA ALA A 195 -14.88 7.10 -1.17
C ALA A 195 -13.40 7.52 -1.20
N MET A 196 -12.47 6.65 -0.79
CA MET A 196 -11.02 6.89 -0.90
C MET A 196 -10.53 6.84 -2.34
N LEU A 197 -11.01 5.89 -3.16
CA LEU A 197 -10.74 5.83 -4.59
C LEU A 197 -11.24 7.10 -5.30
N ALA A 198 -12.43 7.58 -4.97
CA ALA A 198 -12.93 8.87 -5.45
C ALA A 198 -12.03 10.03 -4.97
N ALA A 199 -11.60 10.00 -3.71
CA ALA A 199 -10.76 11.05 -3.13
C ALA A 199 -9.39 11.17 -3.81
N ASN A 200 -8.77 10.04 -4.17
CA ASN A 200 -7.54 10.01 -4.97
C ASN A 200 -7.67 10.79 -6.27
N ARG A 201 -8.82 10.69 -6.94
CA ARG A 201 -9.06 11.39 -8.21
C ARG A 201 -9.07 12.92 -8.03
N THR A 202 -9.33 13.41 -6.82
CA THR A 202 -9.24 14.85 -6.49
C THR A 202 -7.81 15.36 -6.43
N VAL A 203 -6.82 14.48 -6.28
CA VAL A 203 -5.40 14.83 -6.13
C VAL A 203 -4.76 15.09 -7.49
N PHE A 204 -5.22 14.39 -8.53
CA PHE A 204 -4.52 14.30 -9.81
C PHE A 204 -5.20 15.03 -10.96
N THR A 205 -6.52 15.09 -10.95
CA THR A 205 -7.31 15.60 -12.07
C THR A 205 -8.42 16.50 -11.57
N GLY A 206 -9.02 17.27 -12.48
CA GLY A 206 -10.29 17.95 -12.25
C GLY A 206 -11.48 16.99 -12.09
N ILE A 207 -11.31 15.82 -11.45
CA ILE A 207 -12.29 14.76 -11.16
C ILE A 207 -13.22 14.41 -12.32
N LEU A 208 -14.27 15.18 -12.60
CA LEU A 208 -15.38 14.70 -13.40
C LEU A 208 -15.13 14.63 -14.91
N PRO A 209 -14.60 15.67 -15.59
CA PRO A 209 -14.37 15.59 -17.03
C PRO A 209 -13.35 14.52 -17.40
N GLU A 210 -12.26 14.38 -16.64
CA GLU A 210 -11.28 13.32 -16.90
C GLU A 210 -11.79 11.93 -16.52
N LEU A 211 -12.54 11.75 -15.43
CA LEU A 211 -13.13 10.44 -15.10
C LEU A 211 -14.21 10.04 -16.11
N ALA A 212 -15.03 10.98 -16.57
CA ALA A 212 -16.00 10.72 -17.63
C ALA A 212 -15.33 10.40 -18.97
N TYR A 213 -14.22 11.07 -19.28
CA TYR A 213 -13.39 10.74 -20.44
C TYR A 213 -12.76 9.35 -20.32
N GLN A 214 -12.17 9.01 -19.18
CA GLN A 214 -11.63 7.67 -18.92
C GLN A 214 -12.72 6.59 -18.97
N ALA A 215 -13.92 6.88 -18.43
CA ALA A 215 -15.09 6.00 -18.54
C ALA A 215 -15.47 5.75 -19.99
N ARG A 216 -15.58 6.83 -20.77
CA ARG A 216 -15.89 6.74 -22.19
C ARG A 216 -14.82 5.96 -22.95
N PHE A 217 -13.54 6.25 -22.71
CA PHE A 217 -12.42 5.53 -23.32
C PHE A 217 -12.44 4.04 -22.96
N MET A 218 -12.67 3.67 -21.70
CA MET A 218 -12.75 2.27 -21.27
C MET A 218 -13.90 1.51 -21.94
N VAL A 219 -15.06 2.15 -22.12
CA VAL A 219 -16.20 1.56 -22.84
C VAL A 219 -15.91 1.44 -24.35
N GLU A 220 -15.33 2.48 -24.94
CA GLU A 220 -15.03 2.55 -26.39
C GLU A 220 -13.87 1.61 -26.79
N SER A 221 -12.94 1.31 -25.89
CA SER A 221 -11.80 0.43 -26.18
C SER A 221 -12.15 -1.06 -26.20
N GLY A 222 -13.38 -1.45 -25.81
CA GLY A 222 -13.92 -2.80 -26.04
C GLY A 222 -13.18 -3.93 -25.32
N GLY A 223 -12.38 -3.62 -24.29
CA GLY A 223 -11.66 -4.62 -23.49
C GLY A 223 -12.51 -5.28 -22.40
N THR A 224 -11.90 -6.15 -21.59
CA THR A 224 -12.57 -6.89 -20.50
C THR A 224 -13.31 -5.97 -19.52
N ALA A 225 -12.80 -4.75 -19.27
CA ALA A 225 -13.47 -3.76 -18.44
C ALA A 225 -14.80 -3.26 -19.07
N ALA A 226 -14.85 -3.11 -20.39
CA ALA A 226 -16.06 -2.72 -21.13
C ALA A 226 -17.12 -3.82 -21.06
N GLU A 227 -16.71 -5.07 -21.23
CA GLU A 227 -17.60 -6.24 -21.11
C GLU A 227 -18.22 -6.34 -19.71
N LEU A 228 -17.41 -6.14 -18.66
CA LEU A 228 -17.88 -6.13 -17.28
C LEU A 228 -18.83 -4.97 -16.98
N LEU A 229 -18.56 -3.77 -17.50
CA LEU A 229 -19.47 -2.61 -17.37
C LEU A 229 -20.81 -2.85 -18.07
N GLY A 230 -20.80 -3.55 -19.21
CA GLY A 230 -22.01 -3.91 -19.96
C GLY A 230 -22.77 -5.12 -19.38
N ALA A 231 -22.22 -5.80 -18.37
CA ALA A 231 -22.83 -7.01 -17.83
C ALA A 231 -24.14 -6.68 -17.08
N PRO A 232 -25.23 -7.43 -17.30
CA PRO A 232 -26.52 -7.18 -16.62
C PRO A 232 -26.43 -7.22 -15.09
N ASP A 233 -25.53 -8.03 -14.55
CA ASP A 233 -25.35 -8.19 -13.11
C ASP A 233 -24.66 -6.97 -12.50
N PHE A 234 -23.69 -6.40 -13.21
CA PHE A 234 -23.03 -5.16 -12.84
C PHE A 234 -24.04 -4.01 -12.82
N GLU A 235 -24.84 -3.84 -13.89
CA GLU A 235 -25.80 -2.73 -13.96
C GLU A 235 -26.90 -2.85 -12.89
N ARG A 236 -27.38 -4.08 -12.59
CA ARG A 236 -28.31 -4.30 -11.46
C ARG A 236 -27.68 -3.91 -10.13
N HIS A 237 -26.41 -4.24 -9.91
CA HIS A 237 -25.69 -3.84 -8.69
C HIS A 237 -25.49 -2.32 -8.63
N PHE A 238 -25.12 -1.68 -9.74
CA PHE A 238 -24.97 -0.24 -9.83
C PHE A 238 -26.28 0.47 -9.51
N GLU A 239 -27.38 0.15 -10.18
CA GLU A 239 -28.68 0.81 -9.96
C GLU A 239 -29.20 0.62 -8.53
N ALA A 240 -28.96 -0.54 -7.90
CA ALA A 240 -29.34 -0.77 -6.50
C ALA A 240 -28.56 0.11 -5.50
N ASN A 241 -27.32 0.50 -5.83
CA ASN A 241 -26.44 1.29 -4.94
C ASN A 241 -26.26 2.75 -5.40
N LYS A 242 -26.82 3.11 -6.56
CA LYS A 242 -26.65 4.39 -7.26
C LYS A 242 -26.82 5.61 -6.36
N PRO A 243 -27.86 5.74 -5.51
CA PRO A 243 -28.01 6.92 -4.66
C PRO A 243 -26.81 7.12 -3.72
N GLN A 244 -26.29 6.03 -3.14
CA GLN A 244 -25.16 6.09 -2.20
C GLN A 244 -23.83 6.36 -2.92
N LEU A 245 -23.61 5.72 -4.07
CA LEU A 245 -22.42 5.94 -4.90
C LEU A 245 -22.35 7.39 -5.38
N ARG A 246 -23.46 7.94 -5.89
CA ARG A 246 -23.56 9.34 -6.32
C ARG A 246 -23.30 10.30 -5.16
N ALA A 247 -23.98 10.13 -4.03
CA ALA A 247 -23.80 11.00 -2.87
C ALA A 247 -22.34 11.01 -2.37
N SER A 248 -21.69 9.84 -2.36
CA SER A 248 -20.28 9.73 -1.97
C SER A 248 -19.35 10.46 -2.95
N LEU A 249 -19.53 10.27 -4.26
CA LEU A 249 -18.72 10.94 -5.28
C LEU A 249 -18.97 12.45 -5.31
N GLU A 250 -20.23 12.89 -5.20
CA GLU A 250 -20.59 14.32 -5.16
C GLU A 250 -19.99 15.01 -3.93
N GLN A 251 -19.99 14.36 -2.77
CA GLN A 251 -19.37 14.90 -1.55
C GLN A 251 -17.87 15.10 -1.71
N VAL A 252 -17.18 14.09 -2.25
CA VAL A 252 -15.74 14.16 -2.52
C VAL A 252 -15.42 15.21 -3.59
N TRP A 253 -16.25 15.29 -4.64
CA TRP A 253 -16.07 16.28 -5.70
C TRP A 253 -16.33 17.71 -5.22
N ALA A 254 -17.27 17.93 -4.29
CA ALA A 254 -17.48 19.25 -3.69
C ALA A 254 -16.20 19.78 -3.01
N ALA A 255 -15.32 18.89 -2.53
CA ALA A 255 -14.05 19.25 -1.91
C ALA A 255 -13.07 19.94 -2.85
N THR A 256 -13.13 19.70 -4.17
CA THR A 256 -12.30 20.44 -5.13
C THR A 256 -12.81 21.85 -5.40
N ARG A 257 -14.04 22.17 -4.96
CA ARG A 257 -14.64 23.51 -5.06
C ARG A 257 -14.59 24.29 -3.74
N GLY A 258 -13.76 23.84 -2.80
CA GLY A 258 -13.57 24.50 -1.49
C GLY A 258 -14.59 24.12 -0.42
N VAL A 259 -15.44 23.12 -0.65
CA VAL A 259 -16.34 22.58 0.39
C VAL A 259 -15.57 21.60 1.25
N ALA A 260 -15.30 21.93 2.51
CA ALA A 260 -14.59 21.02 3.40
C ALA A 260 -15.34 19.69 3.56
N LEU A 261 -14.61 18.58 3.45
CA LEU A 261 -15.12 17.28 3.88
C LEU A 261 -15.29 17.28 5.40
N PRO A 262 -16.28 16.56 5.95
CA PRO A 262 -16.40 16.42 7.40
C PRO A 262 -15.10 15.86 7.99
N ASP A 263 -14.62 16.44 9.10
CA ASP A 263 -13.32 16.10 9.69
C ASP A 263 -13.17 14.60 10.01
N ALA A 264 -14.28 13.98 10.43
CA ALA A 264 -14.39 12.57 10.78
C ALA A 264 -14.76 11.65 9.59
N SER A 265 -14.85 12.18 8.37
CA SER A 265 -15.10 11.35 7.19
C SER A 265 -13.86 10.53 6.84
N VAL A 266 -14.07 9.31 6.34
CA VAL A 266 -12.98 8.43 5.88
C VAL A 266 -12.26 9.07 4.70
N ALA A 267 -13.01 9.60 3.73
CA ALA A 267 -12.44 10.31 2.58
C ALA A 267 -11.62 11.53 3.00
N GLY A 268 -12.09 12.33 3.96
CA GLY A 268 -11.35 13.49 4.47
C GLY A 268 -10.06 13.09 5.18
N SER A 269 -10.12 12.05 6.01
CA SER A 269 -8.94 11.53 6.72
C SER A 269 -7.89 10.97 5.77
N TRP A 270 -8.32 10.20 4.77
CA TRP A 270 -7.48 9.69 3.70
C TRP A 270 -6.86 10.82 2.86
N LEU A 271 -7.68 11.80 2.46
CA LEU A 271 -7.27 12.86 1.56
C LEU A 271 -6.19 13.76 2.15
N ARG A 272 -6.23 14.00 3.47
CA ARG A 272 -5.19 14.78 4.15
C ARG A 272 -3.81 14.14 3.98
N THR A 273 -3.70 12.86 4.29
CA THR A 273 -2.40 12.19 4.35
C THR A 273 -1.89 11.80 2.97
N VAL A 274 -2.79 11.46 2.04
CA VAL A 274 -2.40 11.16 0.66
C VAL A 274 -1.95 12.41 -0.10
N ARG A 275 -2.52 13.59 0.20
CA ARG A 275 -2.04 14.87 -0.36
C ARG A 275 -0.64 15.20 0.12
N GLU A 276 -0.36 15.07 1.41
CA GLU A 276 1.00 15.29 1.94
C GLU A 276 2.04 14.39 1.27
N ALA A 277 1.71 13.10 1.05
CA ALA A 277 2.57 12.18 0.33
C ALA A 277 2.74 12.61 -1.14
N ASN A 278 1.64 12.91 -1.84
CA ASN A 278 1.67 13.37 -3.22
C ASN A 278 2.49 14.64 -3.40
N ASP A 279 2.28 15.65 -2.55
CA ASP A 279 2.99 16.94 -2.64
C ASP A 279 4.50 16.74 -2.49
N THR A 280 4.93 15.84 -1.60
CA THR A 280 6.34 15.47 -1.46
C THR A 280 6.87 14.77 -2.72
N LEU A 281 6.11 13.83 -3.28
CA LEU A 281 6.51 13.10 -4.50
C LEU A 281 6.60 14.03 -5.71
N VAL A 282 5.63 14.94 -5.87
CA VAL A 282 5.62 15.96 -6.93
C VAL A 282 6.77 16.94 -6.76
N GLU A 283 7.05 17.39 -5.53
CA GLU A 283 8.22 18.23 -5.24
C GLU A 283 9.52 17.53 -5.68
N LEU A 284 9.70 16.25 -5.30
CA LEU A 284 10.88 15.47 -5.68
C LEU A 284 10.97 15.25 -7.20
N GLU A 285 9.85 14.98 -7.87
CA GLU A 285 9.80 14.83 -9.32
C GLU A 285 10.21 16.12 -10.03
N LEU A 286 9.64 17.27 -9.63
CA LEU A 286 9.95 18.58 -10.21
C LEU A 286 11.41 18.99 -9.98
N LEU A 287 12.03 18.53 -8.90
CA LEU A 287 13.44 18.73 -8.61
C LEU A 287 14.37 17.72 -9.31
N GLY A 288 13.83 16.74 -10.04
CA GLY A 288 14.61 15.65 -10.66
C GLY A 288 15.26 14.71 -9.63
N ARG A 289 14.64 14.56 -8.45
CA ARG A 289 15.14 13.81 -7.30
C ARG A 289 14.25 12.62 -6.91
N LEU A 290 13.18 12.36 -7.65
CA LEU A 290 12.35 11.18 -7.47
C LEU A 290 13.00 9.99 -8.18
N ASP A 291 13.44 9.01 -7.40
CA ASP A 291 14.17 7.81 -7.83
C ASP A 291 13.30 6.55 -7.74
N ALA A 292 12.01 6.69 -8.06
CA ALA A 292 11.03 5.61 -8.06
C ALA A 292 10.60 5.27 -9.49
N TYR A 293 10.47 3.98 -9.80
CA TYR A 293 10.07 3.50 -11.13
C TYR A 293 9.05 2.38 -11.00
N PRO A 294 7.81 2.68 -10.56
CA PRO A 294 6.78 1.67 -10.43
C PRO A 294 6.45 1.08 -11.81
N ASP A 295 6.38 -0.26 -11.89
CA ASP A 295 6.02 -0.96 -13.12
C ASP A 295 4.65 -0.51 -13.63
N PHE A 296 4.62 0.06 -14.84
CA PHE A 296 3.41 0.52 -15.50
C PHE A 296 3.54 0.40 -17.02
N GLU A 297 2.55 -0.21 -17.66
CA GLU A 297 2.45 -0.32 -19.11
C GLU A 297 1.23 0.47 -19.59
N ALA A 298 1.48 1.45 -20.47
CA ALA A 298 0.43 2.13 -21.20
C ALA A 298 0.93 2.57 -22.60
N PRO A 299 0.03 2.76 -23.56
CA PRO A 299 0.37 3.35 -24.86
C PRO A 299 1.10 4.70 -24.71
N ALA A 300 2.11 4.94 -25.56
CA ALA A 300 2.98 6.12 -25.43
C ALA A 300 2.25 7.46 -25.54
N ASP A 301 1.16 7.52 -26.31
CA ASP A 301 0.28 8.68 -26.44
C ASP A 301 -0.50 8.97 -25.15
N VAL A 302 -0.86 7.96 -24.37
CA VAL A 302 -1.47 8.13 -23.04
C VAL A 302 -0.47 8.72 -22.05
N LEU A 303 0.78 8.23 -22.07
CA LEU A 303 1.83 8.67 -21.16
C LEU A 303 2.17 10.17 -21.31
N GLN A 304 2.12 10.70 -22.54
CA GLN A 304 2.47 12.10 -22.84
C GLN A 304 1.48 13.13 -22.26
N HIS A 305 0.28 12.71 -21.88
CA HIS A 305 -0.78 13.62 -21.41
C HIS A 305 -1.02 13.55 -19.89
N ILE A 306 -0.27 12.72 -19.16
CA ILE A 306 -0.44 12.55 -17.71
C ILE A 306 0.65 13.35 -16.98
N ASN A 307 0.26 14.46 -16.37
CA ASN A 307 1.13 15.21 -15.47
C ASN A 307 1.42 14.38 -14.21
N HIS A 308 2.67 14.38 -13.74
CA HIS A 308 3.05 13.71 -12.49
C HIS A 308 2.69 12.22 -12.46
N LEU A 309 2.90 11.51 -13.58
CA LEU A 309 2.55 10.10 -13.72
C LEU A 309 3.16 9.23 -12.62
N VAL A 310 4.43 9.42 -12.27
CA VAL A 310 5.10 8.58 -11.27
C VAL A 310 4.51 8.79 -9.87
N PRO A 311 4.36 10.04 -9.37
CA PRO A 311 3.61 10.31 -8.14
C PRO A 311 2.20 9.69 -8.12
N GLN A 312 1.47 9.78 -9.24
CA GLN A 312 0.14 9.17 -9.38
C GLN A 312 0.17 7.66 -9.16
N LEU A 313 1.09 6.96 -9.82
CA LEU A 313 1.23 5.50 -9.70
C LEU A 313 1.58 5.06 -8.27
N ILE A 314 2.45 5.81 -7.59
CA ILE A 314 2.82 5.54 -6.19
C ILE A 314 1.60 5.68 -5.27
N VAL A 315 0.82 6.75 -5.43
CA VAL A 315 -0.37 6.97 -4.61
C VAL A 315 -1.48 5.96 -4.93
N GLU A 316 -1.66 5.57 -6.19
CA GLU A 316 -2.59 4.49 -6.55
C GLU A 316 -2.18 3.16 -5.91
N ARG A 317 -0.88 2.87 -5.84
CA ARG A 317 -0.36 1.72 -5.09
C ARG A 317 -0.64 1.86 -3.58
N CYS A 318 -0.51 3.05 -2.99
CA CYS A 318 -0.92 3.29 -1.60
C CYS A 318 -2.41 2.99 -1.36
N THR A 319 -3.30 3.35 -2.30
CA THR A 319 -4.73 3.04 -2.20
C THR A 319 -5.02 1.56 -2.34
N HIS A 320 -4.34 0.88 -3.27
CA HIS A 320 -4.40 -0.57 -3.37
C HIS A 320 -4.01 -1.24 -2.04
N LEU A 321 -2.92 -0.79 -1.40
CA LEU A 321 -2.52 -1.30 -0.09
C LEU A 321 -3.51 -0.93 1.02
N MET A 322 -4.26 0.17 0.91
CA MET A 322 -5.37 0.48 1.82
C MET A 322 -6.56 -0.47 1.64
N CYS A 323 -6.92 -0.81 0.39
CA CYS A 323 -7.91 -1.84 0.08
C CYS A 323 -7.52 -3.19 0.70
N ASN A 324 -6.25 -3.60 0.54
CA ASN A 324 -5.70 -4.79 1.18
C ASN A 324 -5.89 -4.78 2.71
N ARG A 325 -5.54 -3.68 3.39
CA ARG A 325 -5.72 -3.55 4.85
C ARG A 325 -7.18 -3.74 5.29
N LEU A 326 -8.12 -3.20 4.52
CA LEU A 326 -9.57 -3.33 4.76
C LEU A 326 -10.14 -4.72 4.43
N GLY A 327 -9.33 -5.63 3.89
CA GLY A 327 -9.78 -6.95 3.46
C GLY A 327 -10.59 -6.93 2.15
N ILE A 328 -10.38 -5.91 1.32
CA ILE A 328 -10.95 -5.81 -0.02
C ILE A 328 -10.07 -6.63 -0.97
N SER A 329 -10.66 -7.61 -1.66
CA SER A 329 -9.95 -8.44 -2.63
C SER A 329 -9.64 -7.68 -3.92
N LEU A 330 -8.69 -8.18 -4.72
CA LEU A 330 -8.38 -7.61 -6.05
C LEU A 330 -9.60 -7.50 -6.96
N ALA A 331 -10.48 -8.51 -6.93
CA ALA A 331 -11.72 -8.51 -7.70
C ALA A 331 -12.71 -7.45 -7.19
N GLN A 332 -12.84 -7.30 -5.87
CA GLN A 332 -13.68 -6.26 -5.28
C GLN A 332 -13.13 -4.85 -5.57
N GLU A 333 -11.82 -4.64 -5.46
CA GLU A 333 -11.19 -3.36 -5.81
C GLU A 333 -11.43 -3.02 -7.28
N SER A 334 -11.21 -3.98 -8.18
CA SER A 334 -11.49 -3.81 -9.62
C SER A 334 -12.94 -3.42 -9.86
N HIS A 335 -13.88 -4.10 -9.17
CA HIS A 335 -15.30 -3.77 -9.24
C HIS A 335 -15.61 -2.36 -8.71
N LEU A 336 -15.01 -1.94 -7.60
CA LEU A 336 -15.17 -0.58 -7.05
C LEU A 336 -14.65 0.50 -8.01
N ARG A 337 -13.52 0.25 -8.70
CA ARG A 337 -12.99 1.16 -9.73
C ARG A 337 -13.93 1.29 -10.93
N LEU A 338 -14.59 0.19 -11.34
CA LEU A 338 -15.62 0.22 -12.38
C LEU A 338 -16.88 0.97 -11.91
N LEU A 339 -17.32 0.77 -10.66
CA LEU A 339 -18.43 1.54 -10.09
C LEU A 339 -18.12 3.03 -10.05
N LEU A 340 -16.89 3.43 -9.68
CA LEU A 340 -16.49 4.84 -9.65
C LEU A 340 -16.59 5.45 -11.05
N THR A 341 -16.10 4.72 -12.05
CA THR A 341 -16.15 5.09 -13.46
C THR A 341 -17.59 5.26 -13.96
N ARG A 342 -18.46 4.26 -13.72
CA ARG A 342 -19.88 4.30 -14.09
C ARG A 342 -20.63 5.43 -13.38
N THR A 343 -20.33 5.67 -12.11
CA THR A 343 -20.93 6.76 -11.30
C THR A 343 -20.52 8.13 -11.86
N ALA A 344 -19.25 8.32 -12.21
CA ALA A 344 -18.79 9.58 -12.83
C ALA A 344 -19.48 9.85 -14.18
N PHE A 345 -19.65 8.81 -15.01
CA PHE A 345 -20.41 8.92 -16.26
C PHE A 345 -21.87 9.31 -16.02
N ASP A 346 -22.52 8.69 -15.03
CA ASP A 346 -23.92 8.99 -14.64
C ASP A 346 -24.09 10.40 -14.05
N LEU A 347 -23.06 10.96 -13.39
CA LEU A 347 -23.06 12.36 -12.94
C LEU A 347 -22.93 13.36 -14.09
N CYS A 348 -22.21 13.02 -15.16
CA CYS A 348 -21.93 13.92 -16.29
C CYS A 348 -22.97 13.81 -17.43
N ALA A 349 -23.78 12.75 -17.46
CA ALA A 349 -24.82 12.55 -18.47
C ALA A 349 -26.10 13.38 -18.21
N VAL A 350 -26.10 14.20 -17.15
CA VAL A 350 -27.15 15.17 -16.78
C VAL A 350 -26.65 16.56 -17.12
#